data_AF-A0A6A6BXJ2-F1
#
_entry.id   AF-A0A6A6BXJ2-F1
#
_cell.length_a   1.000
_cell.length_b   1.000
_cell.length_c   1.000
_cell.angle_alpha   90.00
_cell.angle_beta   90.00
_cell.angle_gamma   90.00
#
_symmetry.space_group_name_H-M   'P 1'
#
loop_
_entity.id
_entity.type
_entity.pdbx_description
1 polymer ?
#
loop_
_entity_poly.entity_id
_entity_poly.type
_entity_poly.pdbx_seq_one_letter_code
_entity_poly.pdbx_strand_id
1 'polypeptide(L)'
;MSDSVTADYSRSFSAIKLLETKSGWQRWNEDIRNALLFAGFNDVLNRQIDIPEQREDESDAKHNERVEAWEDKQARALAVARDRCGHNAKNAMKNSKTILEALAAIQEQFQSSGSGGYDRLTTEFNELDLNKCQSVGKLGSEILRVWDQIKAIDPPALGESYVVQHLLNGLGDKYDSFRTSFGMQYSVV
;
A
#
# COMPACT_ATOMS: atom_id res chain seq x y z
N MET A 1 33.58 17.73 13.12
CA MET A 1 32.24 18.16 12.62
C MET A 1 31.75 17.14 11.59
N SER A 2 31.52 15.91 12.00
CA SER A 2 31.29 14.76 11.09
C SER A 2 30.25 13.78 11.61
N ASP A 3 29.35 14.22 12.48
CA ASP A 3 28.33 13.34 13.10
C ASP A 3 26.89 13.75 12.76
N SER A 4 26.67 14.84 12.00
CA SER A 4 25.31 15.35 11.73
C SER A 4 24.69 14.90 10.41
N VAL A 5 25.42 14.20 9.54
CA VAL A 5 24.92 13.80 8.21
C VAL A 5 24.40 12.36 8.18
N THR A 6 24.85 11.51 9.10
CA THR A 6 24.39 10.11 9.23
C THR A 6 23.10 9.96 10.03
N ALA A 7 22.68 10.98 10.77
CA ALA A 7 21.49 10.94 11.62
C ALA A 7 20.15 11.12 10.85
N ASP A 8 20.18 11.70 9.65
CA ASP A 8 18.97 12.19 8.97
C ASP A 8 18.29 11.16 8.05
N TYR A 9 18.96 10.03 7.77
CA TYR A 9 18.38 8.93 6.96
C TYR A 9 17.83 7.77 7.79
N SER A 10 17.94 7.85 9.13
CA SER A 10 17.07 7.08 10.01
C SER A 10 15.68 7.70 9.95
N ARG A 11 14.96 7.43 8.86
CA ARG A 11 13.49 7.36 8.95
C ARG A 11 13.23 6.29 9.99
N SER A 12 13.09 6.74 11.23
CA SER A 12 12.80 5.86 12.36
C SER A 12 11.69 4.94 11.91
N PHE A 13 11.87 3.64 12.09
CA PHE A 13 10.84 2.66 11.76
C PHE A 13 9.50 3.06 12.36
N SER A 14 9.49 3.81 13.48
CA SER A 14 8.31 4.41 14.13
C SER A 14 7.49 5.38 13.25
N ALA A 15 8.03 5.92 12.15
CA ALA A 15 7.30 6.78 11.22
C ALA A 15 6.38 6.01 10.24
N ILE A 16 6.55 4.69 10.07
CA ILE A 16 6.02 3.93 8.93
C ILE A 16 4.49 3.73 8.87
N LYS A 17 3.60 4.24 9.73
CA LYS A 17 2.19 3.77 9.85
C LYS A 17 2.03 2.22 9.95
N LEU A 18 0.98 1.77 10.64
CA LEU A 18 0.75 0.33 10.81
C LEU A 18 -0.03 -0.20 9.61
N LEU A 19 0.31 -1.41 9.15
CA LEU A 19 -0.50 -2.11 8.16
C LEU A 19 -1.71 -2.75 8.85
N GLU A 20 -2.80 -2.00 8.92
CA GLU A 20 -4.07 -2.46 9.52
C GLU A 20 -5.09 -2.91 8.47
N THR A 21 -5.06 -2.30 7.28
CA THR A 21 -6.01 -2.53 6.18
C THR A 21 -5.28 -2.78 4.86
N LYS A 22 -6.01 -3.29 3.86
CA LYS A 22 -5.48 -3.51 2.50
C LYS A 22 -5.14 -2.20 1.78
N SER A 23 -5.85 -1.11 2.05
CA SER A 23 -5.67 0.19 1.39
C SER A 23 -4.31 0.85 1.68
N GLY A 24 -3.71 0.56 2.83
CA GLY A 24 -2.37 1.02 3.17
C GLY A 24 -1.24 0.18 2.56
N TRP A 25 -1.55 -0.93 1.88
CA TRP A 25 -0.56 -1.94 1.50
C TRP A 25 0.58 -1.39 0.64
N GLN A 26 0.27 -0.72 -0.47
CA GLN A 26 1.30 -0.30 -1.43
C GLN A 26 2.30 0.66 -0.79
N ARG A 27 1.77 1.67 -0.08
CA ARG A 27 2.60 2.65 0.63
C ARG A 27 3.43 1.99 1.73
N TRP A 28 2.80 1.13 2.53
CA TRP A 28 3.49 0.40 3.59
C TRP A 28 4.61 -0.49 3.05
N ASN A 29 4.36 -1.21 1.95
CA ASN A 29 5.31 -2.11 1.32
C ASN A 29 6.53 -1.35 0.78
N GLU A 30 6.34 -0.17 0.18
CA GLU A 30 7.45 0.70 -0.23
C GLU A 30 8.23 1.23 0.97
N ASP A 31 7.53 1.77 1.98
CA ASP A 31 8.16 2.39 3.15
C ASP A 31 8.94 1.35 3.98
N ILE A 32 8.42 0.14 4.19
CA ILE A 32 9.11 -0.92 4.95
C ILE A 32 10.33 -1.46 4.20
N ARG A 33 10.25 -1.65 2.87
CA ARG A 33 11.39 -2.12 2.07
C ARG A 33 12.51 -1.10 2.06
N ASN A 34 12.18 0.17 1.86
CA ASN A 34 13.16 1.25 1.92
C ASN A 34 13.82 1.33 3.30
N ALA A 35 13.04 1.25 4.38
CA ALA A 35 13.58 1.30 5.73
C ALA A 35 14.49 0.11 6.04
N LEU A 36 14.14 -1.11 5.58
CA LEU A 36 15.01 -2.27 5.71
C LEU A 36 16.34 -2.12 4.93
N LEU A 37 16.28 -1.57 3.72
CA LEU A 37 17.48 -1.28 2.92
C LEU A 37 18.40 -0.27 3.62
N PHE A 38 17.85 0.84 4.11
CA PHE A 38 18.61 1.87 4.83
C PHE A 38 19.20 1.37 6.14
N ALA A 39 18.52 0.44 6.82
CA ALA A 39 19.03 -0.20 8.03
C ALA A 39 20.06 -1.32 7.78
N GLY A 40 20.48 -1.53 6.52
CA GLY A 40 21.54 -2.48 6.19
C GLY A 40 21.09 -3.93 6.02
N PHE A 41 19.79 -4.18 5.89
CA PHE A 41 19.24 -5.51 5.62
C PHE A 41 19.28 -5.91 4.13
N ASN A 42 20.02 -5.16 3.29
CA ASN A 42 20.15 -5.46 1.87
C ASN A 42 20.65 -6.88 1.58
N ASP A 43 21.52 -7.44 2.43
CA ASP A 43 22.03 -8.79 2.20
C ASP A 43 20.91 -9.84 2.25
N VAL A 44 20.06 -9.83 3.27
CA VAL A 44 18.95 -10.79 3.43
C VAL A 44 17.76 -10.51 2.49
N LEU A 45 17.74 -9.33 1.85
CA LEU A 45 16.71 -8.96 0.88
C LEU A 45 17.12 -9.29 -0.57
N ASN A 46 18.38 -9.10 -0.94
CA ASN A 46 18.79 -9.09 -2.34
C ASN A 46 20.07 -9.88 -2.68
N ARG A 47 20.93 -10.23 -1.71
CA ARG A 47 22.25 -10.84 -2.02
C ARG A 47 22.42 -12.26 -1.50
N GLN A 48 21.98 -12.49 -0.26
CA GLN A 48 22.08 -13.75 0.46
C GLN A 48 20.70 -14.06 1.06
N ILE A 49 19.78 -14.34 0.15
CA ILE A 49 18.39 -14.64 0.47
C ILE A 49 18.30 -15.98 1.18
N ASP A 50 19.02 -16.97 0.67
CA ASP A 50 19.08 -18.33 1.20
C ASP A 50 20.13 -18.45 2.30
N ILE A 51 19.98 -19.50 3.11
CA ILE A 51 20.93 -19.86 4.15
C ILE A 51 22.33 -20.06 3.53
N PRO A 52 23.42 -19.53 4.15
CA PRO A 52 24.77 -19.72 3.64
C PRO A 52 25.13 -21.21 3.48
N GLU A 53 25.50 -21.62 2.28
CA GLU A 53 26.12 -22.93 2.03
C GLU A 53 27.57 -22.96 2.55
N GLN A 54 28.00 -24.13 3.00
CA GLN A 54 29.39 -24.37 3.40
C GLN A 54 30.29 -24.33 2.18
N ARG A 55 31.42 -23.62 2.28
CA ARG A 55 32.41 -23.53 1.19
C ARG A 55 33.43 -24.66 1.31
N GLU A 56 34.03 -25.07 0.19
CA GLU A 56 34.96 -26.22 0.15
C GLU A 56 36.14 -26.10 1.14
N ASP A 57 36.68 -24.89 1.34
CA ASP A 57 37.83 -24.63 2.23
C ASP A 57 37.43 -24.03 3.59
N GLU A 58 36.15 -24.10 3.96
CA GLU A 58 35.64 -23.49 5.19
C GLU A 58 35.48 -24.51 6.32
N SER A 59 36.05 -24.19 7.49
CA SER A 59 35.82 -24.98 8.69
C SER A 59 34.37 -24.88 9.16
N ASP A 60 33.84 -25.95 9.74
CA ASP A 60 32.48 -26.00 10.30
C ASP A 60 32.21 -24.83 11.26
N ALA A 61 33.20 -24.45 12.08
CA ALA A 61 33.07 -23.32 13.01
C ALA A 61 32.80 -21.99 12.29
N LYS A 62 33.48 -21.74 11.17
CA LYS A 62 33.33 -20.51 10.39
C LYS A 62 32.04 -20.53 9.57
N HIS A 63 31.63 -21.71 9.08
CA HIS A 63 30.33 -21.89 8.45
C HIS A 63 29.18 -21.58 9.43
N ASN A 64 29.24 -22.16 10.63
CA ASN A 64 28.25 -21.93 11.69
C ASN A 64 28.16 -20.44 12.07
N GLU A 65 29.29 -19.75 12.22
CA GLU A 65 29.30 -18.30 12.51
C GLU A 65 28.58 -17.50 11.42
N ARG A 66 28.75 -17.85 10.13
CA ARG A 66 28.04 -17.19 9.02
C ARG A 66 26.54 -17.51 9.04
N VAL A 67 26.16 -18.74 9.38
CA VAL A 67 24.76 -19.15 9.50
C VAL A 67 24.10 -18.40 10.65
N GLU A 68 24.69 -18.38 11.84
CA GLU A 68 24.18 -17.64 13.00
C GLU A 68 24.03 -16.14 12.70
N ALA A 69 25.04 -15.53 12.06
CA ALA A 69 24.98 -14.13 11.66
C ALA A 69 23.86 -13.84 10.65
N TRP A 70 23.61 -14.77 9.72
CA TRP A 70 22.51 -14.68 8.77
C TRP A 70 21.15 -14.84 9.46
N GLU A 71 21.00 -15.81 10.37
CA GLU A 71 19.78 -16.05 11.13
C GLU A 71 19.42 -14.86 12.03
N ASP A 72 20.39 -14.30 12.74
CA ASP A 72 20.20 -13.11 13.56
C ASP A 72 19.79 -11.89 12.71
N LYS A 73 20.36 -11.76 11.50
CA LYS A 73 19.98 -10.68 10.57
C LYS A 73 18.55 -10.85 10.04
N GLN A 74 18.14 -12.08 9.72
CA GLN A 74 16.75 -12.41 9.37
C GLN A 74 15.79 -12.10 10.54
N ALA A 75 16.13 -12.52 11.75
CA ALA A 75 15.33 -12.31 12.95
C ALA A 75 15.11 -10.81 13.24
N ARG A 76 16.16 -10.00 13.10
CA ARG A 76 16.06 -8.54 13.25
C ARG A 76 15.19 -7.90 12.16
N ALA A 77 15.34 -8.30 10.90
CA ALA A 77 14.51 -7.81 9.81
C ALA A 77 13.02 -8.17 10.00
N LEU A 78 12.75 -9.41 10.44
CA LEU A 78 11.41 -9.88 10.78
C LEU A 78 10.80 -9.08 11.93
N ALA A 79 11.56 -8.82 13.00
CA ALA A 79 11.10 -8.05 14.15
C ALA A 79 10.69 -6.62 13.73
N VAL A 80 11.49 -5.97 12.89
CA VAL A 80 11.21 -4.65 12.33
C VAL A 80 9.92 -4.64 11.51
N ALA A 81 9.77 -5.58 10.57
CA ALA A 81 8.55 -5.67 9.77
C ALA A 81 7.32 -5.97 10.63
N ARG A 82 7.46 -6.88 11.60
CA ARG A 82 6.41 -7.27 12.54
C ARG A 82 5.95 -6.12 13.43
N ASP A 83 6.87 -5.26 13.87
CA ASP A 83 6.54 -4.07 14.66
C ASP A 83 5.61 -3.13 13.88
N ARG A 84 5.78 -3.06 12.56
CA ARG A 84 4.98 -2.24 11.65
C ARG A 84 3.72 -2.92 11.11
N CYS A 85 3.40 -4.11 11.58
CA CYS A 85 2.21 -4.85 11.21
C CYS A 85 1.09 -4.68 12.25
N GLY A 86 -0.15 -4.44 11.78
CA GLY A 86 -1.36 -4.61 12.59
C GLY A 86 -1.63 -6.09 12.90
N HIS A 87 -2.71 -6.39 13.63
CA HIS A 87 -3.02 -7.76 14.10
C HIS A 87 -3.08 -8.78 12.95
N ASN A 88 -3.81 -8.45 11.87
CA ASN A 88 -3.99 -9.35 10.73
C ASN A 88 -2.67 -9.60 9.97
N ALA A 89 -1.85 -8.57 9.77
CA ALA A 89 -0.55 -8.70 9.11
C ALA A 89 0.45 -9.49 9.98
N LYS A 90 0.40 -9.34 11.31
CA LYS A 90 1.19 -10.17 12.24
C LYS A 90 0.81 -11.65 12.16
N ASN A 91 -0.48 -11.95 11.96
CA ASN A 91 -0.96 -13.32 11.76
C ASN A 91 -0.52 -13.88 10.41
N ALA A 92 -0.52 -13.07 9.34
CA ALA A 92 -0.06 -13.46 8.00
C ALA A 92 1.38 -14.01 8.02
N MET A 93 2.29 -13.29 8.71
CA MET A 93 3.71 -13.64 8.75
C MET A 93 4.10 -14.60 9.89
N LYS A 94 3.14 -15.18 10.63
CA LYS A 94 3.41 -15.92 11.87
C LYS A 94 4.37 -17.10 11.69
N ASN A 95 4.32 -17.76 10.53
CA ASN A 95 5.10 -18.96 10.24
C ASN A 95 6.30 -18.71 9.32
N SER A 96 6.55 -17.44 8.95
CA SER A 96 7.65 -17.07 8.07
C SER A 96 8.98 -17.14 8.80
N LYS A 97 9.97 -17.79 8.18
CA LYS A 97 11.34 -17.93 8.70
C LYS A 97 12.27 -16.87 8.13
N THR A 98 11.97 -16.35 6.94
CA THR A 98 12.74 -15.29 6.31
C THR A 98 11.91 -14.03 6.11
N ILE A 99 12.57 -12.88 6.00
CA ILE A 99 11.89 -11.60 5.73
C ILE A 99 11.14 -11.64 4.39
N LEU A 100 11.66 -12.33 3.37
CA LEU A 100 10.99 -12.43 2.08
C LEU A 100 9.73 -13.30 2.15
N GLU A 101 9.76 -14.42 2.88
CA GLU A 101 8.55 -15.21 3.15
C GLU A 101 7.49 -14.38 3.87
N ALA A 102 7.91 -13.57 4.85
CA ALA A 102 7.00 -12.68 5.56
C ALA A 102 6.38 -11.63 4.64
N LEU A 103 7.19 -10.94 3.84
CA LEU A 103 6.71 -9.94 2.88
C LEU A 103 5.79 -10.57 1.84
N ALA A 104 6.07 -11.79 1.36
CA ALA A 104 5.23 -12.52 0.44
C ALA A 104 3.88 -12.92 1.06
N ALA A 105 3.88 -13.43 2.30
CA ALA A 105 2.65 -13.80 3.01
C ALA A 105 1.77 -12.57 3.29
N ILE A 106 2.37 -11.44 3.68
CA ILE A 106 1.64 -10.19 3.85
C ILE A 106 1.11 -9.71 2.49
N GLN A 107 1.92 -9.79 1.43
CA GLN A 107 1.50 -9.43 0.08
C GLN A 107 0.28 -10.26 -0.36
N GLU A 108 0.29 -11.57 -0.20
CA GLU A 108 -0.85 -12.43 -0.56
C GLU A 108 -2.17 -12.01 0.12
N GLN A 109 -2.09 -11.59 1.38
CA GLN A 109 -3.27 -11.22 2.16
C GLN A 109 -3.71 -9.76 1.98
N PHE A 110 -2.75 -8.83 1.82
CA PHE A 110 -2.98 -7.38 1.84
C PHE A 110 -2.90 -6.72 0.49
N GLN A 111 -2.17 -7.29 -0.46
CA GLN A 111 -2.26 -6.88 -1.84
C GLN A 111 -3.68 -7.21 -2.30
N SER A 112 -4.49 -6.17 -2.49
CA SER A 112 -5.73 -6.31 -3.23
C SER A 112 -5.39 -6.97 -4.56
N SER A 113 -6.14 -8.01 -4.93
CA SER A 113 -6.09 -8.60 -6.27
C SER A 113 -6.47 -7.51 -7.28
N GLY A 114 -5.51 -6.68 -7.69
CA GLY A 114 -5.70 -5.59 -8.64
C GLY A 114 -5.44 -4.18 -8.09
N SER A 115 -4.18 -3.80 -7.83
CA SER A 115 -3.79 -2.38 -7.89
C SER A 115 -4.20 -1.75 -9.24
N GLY A 116 -4.09 -2.52 -10.33
CA GLY A 116 -4.63 -2.12 -11.64
C GLY A 116 -6.17 -2.04 -11.71
N GLY A 117 -6.91 -2.64 -10.78
CA GLY A 117 -8.36 -2.54 -10.70
C GLY A 117 -8.81 -1.24 -10.04
N TYR A 118 -8.22 -0.91 -8.90
CA TYR A 118 -8.53 0.33 -8.18
C TYR A 118 -8.11 1.58 -8.98
N ASP A 119 -6.89 1.59 -9.53
CA ASP A 119 -6.39 2.73 -10.31
C ASP A 119 -7.21 2.91 -11.59
N ARG A 120 -7.56 1.80 -12.26
CA ARG A 120 -8.45 1.82 -13.43
C ARG A 120 -9.83 2.34 -13.08
N LEU A 121 -10.44 1.85 -12.01
CA LEU A 121 -11.79 2.27 -11.60
C LEU A 121 -11.81 3.73 -11.13
N THR A 122 -10.76 4.20 -10.46
CA THR A 122 -10.63 5.60 -10.06
C THR A 122 -10.44 6.50 -11.28
N THR A 123 -9.64 6.06 -12.25
CA THR A 123 -9.48 6.76 -13.54
C THR A 123 -10.79 6.79 -14.30
N GLU A 124 -11.46 5.64 -14.44
CA GLU A 124 -12.76 5.50 -15.09
C GLU A 124 -13.80 6.41 -14.42
N PHE A 125 -13.87 6.41 -13.09
CA PHE A 125 -14.74 7.28 -12.30
C PHE A 125 -14.49 8.76 -12.66
N ASN A 126 -13.25 9.24 -12.50
CA ASN A 126 -12.91 10.65 -12.74
C ASN A 126 -13.15 11.11 -14.20
N GLU A 127 -13.17 10.15 -15.11
CA GLU A 127 -13.36 10.36 -16.54
C GLU A 127 -14.82 10.36 -16.99
N LEU A 128 -15.77 9.99 -16.12
CA LEU A 128 -17.20 9.95 -16.45
C LEU A 128 -17.76 11.37 -16.59
N ASP A 129 -18.36 11.64 -17.75
CA ASP A 129 -19.08 12.87 -18.01
C ASP A 129 -20.28 12.62 -18.94
N LEU A 130 -21.10 13.65 -19.10
CA LEU A 130 -22.28 13.58 -19.95
C LEU A 130 -21.93 13.35 -21.43
N ASN A 131 -20.75 13.77 -21.89
CA ASN A 131 -20.32 13.56 -23.27
C ASN A 131 -20.08 12.07 -23.56
N LYS A 132 -19.45 11.35 -22.62
CA LYS A 132 -19.23 9.90 -22.72
C LYS A 132 -20.51 9.09 -22.52
N CYS A 133 -21.38 9.51 -21.61
CA CYS A 133 -22.59 8.76 -21.24
C CYS A 133 -23.83 9.11 -22.08
N GLN A 134 -23.82 10.21 -22.84
CA GLN A 134 -24.87 10.66 -23.76
C GLN A 134 -26.26 10.97 -23.14
N SER A 135 -26.46 10.67 -21.85
CA SER A 135 -27.66 11.03 -21.09
C SER A 135 -27.35 11.11 -19.59
N VAL A 136 -28.10 11.96 -18.88
CA VAL A 136 -27.94 12.15 -17.42
C VAL A 136 -28.23 10.86 -16.65
N GLY A 137 -29.26 10.11 -17.06
CA GLY A 137 -29.61 8.83 -16.43
C GLY A 137 -28.49 7.80 -16.57
N LYS A 138 -27.87 7.71 -17.76
CA LYS A 138 -26.73 6.80 -17.99
C LYS A 138 -25.48 7.24 -17.23
N LEU A 139 -25.22 8.55 -17.14
CA LEU A 139 -24.13 9.09 -16.32
C LEU A 139 -24.31 8.69 -14.85
N GLY A 140 -25.49 8.90 -14.29
CA GLY A 140 -25.79 8.52 -12.90
C GLY A 140 -25.60 7.03 -12.64
N SER A 141 -26.11 6.17 -13.52
CA SER A 141 -25.95 4.71 -13.40
C SER A 141 -24.50 4.25 -13.48
N GLU A 142 -23.69 4.81 -14.39
CA GLU A 142 -22.27 4.45 -14.52
C GLU A 142 -21.45 4.94 -13.33
N ILE A 143 -21.71 6.16 -12.84
CA ILE A 143 -21.07 6.69 -11.62
C ILE A 143 -21.34 5.76 -10.43
N LEU A 144 -22.59 5.36 -10.20
CA LEU A 144 -22.95 4.46 -9.11
C LEU A 144 -22.32 3.07 -9.29
N ARG A 145 -22.33 2.52 -10.52
CA ARG A 145 -21.70 1.22 -10.83
C ARG A 145 -20.21 1.23 -10.48
N VAL A 146 -19.47 2.23 -10.95
CA VAL A 146 -18.02 2.33 -10.70
C VAL A 146 -17.76 2.62 -9.22
N TRP A 147 -18.57 3.47 -8.59
CA TRP A 147 -18.46 3.76 -7.16
C TRP A 147 -18.70 2.53 -6.27
N ASP A 148 -19.67 1.69 -6.60
CA ASP A 148 -19.91 0.42 -5.90
C ASP A 148 -18.72 -0.54 -6.04
N GLN A 149 -18.08 -0.56 -7.21
CA GLN A 149 -16.87 -1.35 -7.44
C GLN A 149 -15.67 -0.80 -6.66
N ILE A 150 -15.51 0.52 -6.57
CA ILE A 150 -14.49 1.17 -5.73
C ILE A 150 -14.73 0.82 -4.25
N LYS A 151 -15.95 1.01 -3.74
CA LYS A 151 -16.34 0.67 -2.35
C LYS A 151 -16.08 -0.79 -2.01
N ALA A 152 -16.26 -1.69 -2.97
CA ALA A 152 -16.02 -3.12 -2.78
C ALA A 152 -14.52 -3.47 -2.65
N ILE A 153 -13.63 -2.65 -3.22
CA ILE A 153 -12.17 -2.81 -3.12
C ILE A 153 -11.65 -2.12 -1.85
N ASP A 154 -12.02 -0.86 -1.67
CA ASP A 154 -11.70 -0.05 -0.50
C ASP A 154 -12.82 0.97 -0.25
N PRO A 155 -13.51 0.90 0.91
CA PRO A 155 -14.48 1.92 1.28
C PRO A 155 -13.80 3.30 1.33
N PRO A 156 -14.15 4.23 0.41
CA PRO A 156 -13.51 5.53 0.35
C PRO A 156 -13.86 6.35 1.59
N ALA A 157 -12.88 7.10 2.10
CA ALA A 157 -13.08 8.03 3.22
C ALA A 157 -14.08 9.15 2.88
N LEU A 158 -14.28 9.42 1.59
CA LEU A 158 -15.23 10.38 1.07
C LEU A 158 -16.60 9.73 0.92
N GLY A 159 -17.62 10.31 1.54
CA GLY A 159 -18.99 9.80 1.52
C GLY A 159 -19.74 10.08 0.21
N GLU A 160 -21.05 9.81 0.22
CA GLU A 160 -21.94 10.00 -0.94
C GLU A 160 -21.95 11.44 -1.47
N SER A 161 -21.58 12.43 -0.66
CA SER A 161 -21.41 13.83 -1.09
C SER A 161 -20.41 13.98 -2.24
N TYR A 162 -19.32 13.22 -2.22
CA TYR A 162 -18.31 13.24 -3.29
C TYR A 162 -18.88 12.71 -4.61
N VAL A 163 -19.70 11.66 -4.54
CA VAL A 163 -20.39 11.09 -5.71
C VAL A 163 -21.37 12.08 -6.31
N VAL A 164 -22.12 12.78 -5.46
CA VAL A 164 -23.06 13.83 -5.89
C VAL A 164 -22.30 14.99 -6.54
N GLN A 165 -21.19 15.44 -5.95
CA GLN A 165 -20.35 16.48 -6.55
C GLN A 165 -19.79 16.06 -7.91
N HIS A 166 -19.32 14.82 -8.01
CA HIS A 166 -18.79 14.27 -9.26
C HIS A 166 -19.87 14.22 -10.35
N LEU A 167 -21.07 13.74 -10.02
CA LEU A 167 -22.22 13.78 -10.92
C LEU A 167 -22.54 15.20 -11.39
N LEU A 168 -22.62 16.17 -10.47
CA LEU A 168 -22.93 17.55 -10.79
C LEU A 168 -21.89 18.18 -11.72
N ASN A 169 -20.61 17.87 -11.51
CA ASN A 169 -19.51 18.35 -12.35
C ASN A 169 -19.50 17.67 -13.73
N GLY A 170 -19.90 16.40 -13.81
CA GLY A 170 -20.00 15.65 -15.07
C GLY A 170 -21.13 16.09 -16.01
N LEU A 171 -22.08 16.93 -15.56
CA LEU A 171 -23.19 17.41 -16.40
C LEU A 171 -22.75 18.41 -17.49
N GLY A 172 -21.65 19.13 -17.26
CA GLY A 172 -21.15 20.18 -18.15
C GLY A 172 -21.95 21.48 -18.12
N ASP A 173 -21.45 22.49 -18.82
CA ASP A 173 -21.85 23.90 -18.70
C ASP A 173 -23.34 24.17 -18.98
N LYS A 174 -23.98 23.31 -19.79
CA LYS A 174 -25.42 23.39 -20.08
C LYS A 174 -26.29 23.32 -18.82
N TYR A 175 -25.76 22.75 -17.74
CA TYR A 175 -26.46 22.55 -16.47
C TYR A 175 -25.94 23.46 -15.35
N ASP A 176 -25.15 24.50 -15.65
CA ASP A 176 -24.55 25.38 -14.63
C ASP A 176 -25.58 26.09 -13.74
N SER A 177 -26.69 26.54 -14.33
CA SER A 177 -27.78 27.17 -13.57
C SER A 177 -28.43 26.19 -12.57
N PHE A 178 -28.57 24.92 -12.98
CA PHE A 178 -29.06 23.85 -12.10
C PHE A 178 -28.05 23.54 -11.00
N ARG A 179 -26.78 23.34 -11.36
CA ARG A 179 -25.68 23.06 -10.41
C ARG A 179 -25.58 24.14 -9.33
N THR A 180 -25.65 25.41 -9.73
CA THR A 180 -25.60 26.56 -8.81
C THR A 180 -26.80 26.56 -7.87
N SER A 181 -28.01 26.39 -8.41
CA SER A 181 -29.25 26.35 -7.61
C SER A 181 -29.26 25.19 -6.62
N PHE A 182 -28.82 24.01 -7.06
CA PHE A 182 -28.73 22.81 -6.23
C PHE A 182 -27.70 22.97 -5.11
N GLY A 183 -26.50 23.48 -5.41
CA GLY A 183 -25.45 23.73 -4.42
C GLY A 183 -25.87 24.74 -3.34
N MET A 184 -26.56 25.82 -3.74
CA MET A 184 -27.08 26.82 -2.80
C MET A 184 -28.17 26.24 -1.87
N GLN A 185 -29.00 25.32 -2.38
CA GLN A 185 -30.15 24.80 -1.63
C GLN A 185 -29.77 23.66 -0.67
N TYR A 186 -28.77 22.84 -1.02
CA TYR A 186 -28.44 21.62 -0.28
C TYR A 186 -27.04 21.63 0.36
N SER A 187 -26.31 22.76 0.30
CA SER A 187 -24.97 22.93 0.92
C SER A 187 -23.98 21.81 0.58
N VAL A 188 -24.01 21.34 -0.66
CA VAL A 188 -23.07 20.34 -1.17
C VAL A 188 -21.79 21.09 -1.60
N VAL A 189 -21.00 21.55 -0.63
CA VAL A 189 -19.69 22.20 -0.83
C VAL A 189 -18.63 21.38 -0.10
#